data_AF-A0A7J8PQB1-F1
#
_entry.id   AF-A0A7J8PQB1-F1
#
_cell.length_a   1.000
_cell.length_b   1.000
_cell.length_c   1.000
_cell.angle_alpha   90.00
_cell.angle_beta   90.00
_cell.angle_gamma   90.00
#
_symmetry.space_group_name_H-M   'P 1'
#
loop_
_entity.id
_entity.type
_entity.pdbx_description
1 polymer ?
#
loop_
_entity_poly.entity_id
_entity_poly.type
_entity_poly.pdbx_seq_one_letter_code
_entity_poly.pdbx_strand_id
1 'polypeptide(L)'
;MTKISPDIDETMLKESIVAVSADVSFASDHFPKYKLGPDNQILEEPRGDNSGPSLKEVVERETTQLSKQHKRLSVRDLASKFDKNLTAAAKFADEAKLREVASLEGHVLLKKLRDALESLRGRMAGRNKEDVEKAISMVEALAVKLTQKEGELIQEKFEVKKLANFLKQASEDAKKLVNQEKSFACAEIESARAVVQRFGEALDEQEKNPENSQKTQEVEELVEEVQEARRIKFMHQPSKVMDMEHELRALRAQIREKTIFSVKLQKE
;
A
#
# COMPACT_ATOMS: atom_id res chain seq x y z
N MET A 1 -26.02 54.15 -1.46
CA MET A 1 -24.93 53.49 -2.21
C MET A 1 -25.07 52.00 -2.05
N THR A 2 -25.25 51.34 -3.19
CA THR A 2 -25.50 49.90 -3.37
C THR A 2 -24.33 49.06 -2.86
N LYS A 3 -24.61 48.00 -2.08
CA LYS A 3 -23.66 46.90 -1.87
C LYS A 3 -24.27 45.64 -2.48
N ILE A 4 -23.61 45.16 -3.53
CA ILE A 4 -23.92 43.98 -4.31
C ILE A 4 -23.39 42.78 -3.51
N SER A 5 -24.26 41.82 -3.19
CA SER A 5 -23.81 40.48 -2.74
C SER A 5 -23.25 39.73 -3.96
N PRO A 6 -22.13 39.01 -3.83
CA PRO A 6 -21.74 38.07 -4.87
C PRO A 6 -22.67 36.85 -4.77
N ASP A 7 -23.45 36.61 -5.83
CA ASP A 7 -24.10 35.32 -6.03
C ASP A 7 -23.00 34.27 -6.22
N ILE A 8 -22.83 33.43 -5.21
CA ILE A 8 -21.94 32.28 -5.28
C ILE A 8 -22.75 31.18 -5.95
N ASP A 9 -22.50 30.99 -7.25
CA ASP A 9 -23.03 29.87 -8.01
C ASP A 9 -22.67 28.54 -7.32
N GLU A 10 -23.68 27.72 -7.03
CA GLU A 10 -23.59 26.36 -6.46
C GLU A 10 -22.72 25.39 -7.28
N THR A 11 -22.28 25.79 -8.49
CA THR A 11 -21.45 24.98 -9.37
C THR A 11 -19.98 24.93 -8.97
N MET A 12 -19.46 25.89 -8.18
CA MET A 12 -18.05 25.91 -7.78
C MET A 12 -17.71 25.07 -6.53
N LEU A 13 -18.71 24.56 -5.80
CA LEU A 13 -18.47 23.70 -4.64
C LEU A 13 -18.08 22.25 -4.99
N LYS A 14 -18.14 21.87 -6.28
CA LYS A 14 -17.81 20.50 -6.72
C LYS A 14 -16.34 20.26 -7.08
N GLU A 15 -15.52 21.30 -7.17
CA GLU A 15 -14.14 21.16 -7.68
C GLU A 15 -13.03 21.28 -6.62
N SER A 16 -13.35 21.49 -5.34
CA SER A 16 -12.31 21.71 -4.31
C SER A 16 -12.51 20.97 -3.00
N ILE A 17 -13.22 19.84 -3.00
CA ILE A 17 -13.10 18.88 -1.89
C ILE A 17 -11.82 18.08 -2.13
N VAL A 18 -10.73 18.50 -1.48
CA VAL A 18 -9.54 17.69 -1.29
C VAL A 18 -10.02 16.35 -0.72
N ALA A 19 -9.92 15.29 -1.52
CA ALA A 19 -10.27 13.95 -1.10
C ALA A 19 -9.48 13.64 0.18
N VAL A 20 -10.21 13.44 1.28
CA VAL A 20 -9.67 12.95 2.53
C VAL A 20 -8.92 11.65 2.22
N SER A 21 -7.77 11.44 2.87
CA SER A 21 -6.93 10.27 2.70
C SER A 21 -7.75 8.98 2.64
N ALA A 22 -7.41 8.08 1.71
CA ALA A 22 -8.13 6.83 1.44
C ALA A 22 -8.32 5.92 2.67
N ASP A 23 -7.62 6.22 3.77
CA ASP A 23 -7.63 5.49 5.03
C ASP A 23 -8.78 5.91 5.98
N VAL A 24 -9.62 6.88 5.62
CA VAL A 24 -10.75 7.31 6.46
C VAL A 24 -12.06 7.12 5.70
N SER A 25 -12.83 6.10 6.10
CA SER A 25 -14.19 5.87 5.60
C SER A 25 -15.20 6.41 6.61
N PHE A 26 -15.91 7.47 6.23
CA PHE A 26 -17.09 7.93 6.96
C PHE A 26 -18.32 7.16 6.47
N ALA A 27 -19.21 6.78 7.39
CA ALA A 27 -20.45 6.08 7.06
C ALA A 27 -21.47 6.96 6.28
N SER A 28 -21.27 8.27 6.28
CA SER A 28 -22.11 9.26 5.58
C SER A 28 -21.30 10.54 5.36
N ASP A 29 -21.41 11.13 4.17
CA ASP A 29 -20.82 12.44 3.83
C ASP A 29 -21.64 13.62 4.39
N HIS A 30 -22.64 13.33 5.22
CA HIS A 30 -23.55 14.30 5.81
C HIS A 30 -23.68 14.08 7.32
N PHE A 31 -23.76 15.19 8.05
CA PHE A 31 -24.04 15.19 9.48
C PHE A 31 -25.41 14.56 9.78
N PRO A 32 -25.54 13.76 10.86
CA PRO A 32 -26.81 13.16 11.24
C PRO A 32 -27.88 14.24 11.43
N LYS A 33 -29.02 14.10 10.76
CA LYS A 33 -30.17 15.00 10.96
C LYS A 33 -30.93 14.53 12.19
N TYR A 34 -30.80 15.26 13.30
CA TYR A 34 -31.59 15.04 14.51
C TYR A 34 -32.62 16.16 14.70
N LYS A 35 -33.75 15.85 15.34
CA LYS A 35 -34.72 16.84 15.81
C LYS A 35 -34.60 17.01 17.32
N LEU A 36 -34.38 18.25 17.76
CA LEU A 36 -34.32 18.61 19.18
C LEU A 36 -35.69 19.08 19.67
N GLY A 37 -36.11 18.58 20.83
CA GLY A 37 -37.28 19.05 21.57
C GLY A 37 -36.96 20.21 22.53
N PRO A 38 -37.95 20.68 23.32
CA PRO A 38 -37.71 21.60 24.42
C PRO A 38 -36.65 21.02 25.39
N ASP A 39 -35.78 21.88 25.94
CA ASP A 39 -34.62 21.52 26.75
C ASP A 39 -33.48 20.75 26.03
N ASN A 40 -33.37 20.90 24.70
CA ASN A 40 -32.30 20.30 23.88
C ASN A 40 -32.24 18.76 23.94
N GLN A 41 -33.36 18.09 24.24
CA GLN A 41 -33.43 16.64 24.22
C GLN A 41 -33.63 16.13 22.78
N ILE A 42 -32.81 15.16 22.35
CA ILE A 42 -32.90 14.52 21.02
C ILE A 42 -34.15 13.62 21.01
N LEU A 43 -35.15 13.95 20.19
CA LEU A 43 -36.45 13.25 20.13
C LEU A 43 -36.47 12.07 19.16
N GLU A 44 -35.67 12.12 18.10
CA GLU A 44 -35.50 11.04 17.13
C GLU A 44 -34.02 10.66 17.09
N GLU A 45 -33.68 9.48 17.61
CA GLU A 45 -32.38 8.87 17.34
C GLU A 45 -32.29 8.60 15.83
N PRO A 46 -31.20 9.04 15.17
CA PRO A 46 -31.03 8.76 13.76
C PRO A 46 -30.87 7.25 13.57
N ARG A 47 -31.85 6.61 12.93
CA ARG A 47 -31.68 5.29 12.33
C ARG A 47 -30.71 5.44 11.17
N GLY A 48 -29.42 5.44 11.47
CA GLY A 48 -28.38 5.25 10.49
C GLY A 48 -28.45 3.81 10.01
N ASP A 49 -28.84 3.60 8.76
CA ASP A 49 -28.52 2.34 8.10
C ASP A 49 -26.99 2.22 8.10
N ASN A 50 -26.47 1.34 8.96
CA ASN A 50 -25.06 0.94 9.03
C ASN A 50 -24.67 0.20 7.75
N SER A 51 -24.71 0.89 6.61
CA SER A 51 -24.39 0.36 5.28
C SER A 51 -23.00 0.76 4.80
N GLY A 52 -22.07 0.99 5.74
CA GLY A 52 -20.66 0.92 5.44
C GLY A 52 -20.26 -0.52 5.11
N PRO A 53 -19.31 -0.76 4.20
CA PRO A 53 -18.81 -2.10 3.92
C PRO A 53 -18.30 -2.71 5.23
N SER A 54 -18.69 -3.96 5.50
CA SER A 54 -18.27 -4.63 6.75
C SER A 54 -16.75 -4.74 6.80
N LEU A 55 -16.16 -4.73 8.00
CA LEU A 55 -14.71 -4.90 8.16
C LEU A 55 -14.19 -6.13 7.40
N LYS A 56 -14.97 -7.21 7.38
CA LYS A 56 -14.68 -8.43 6.63
C LYS A 56 -14.58 -8.18 5.12
N GLU A 57 -15.50 -7.39 4.57
CA GLU A 57 -15.52 -7.01 3.15
C GLU A 57 -14.35 -6.10 2.78
N VAL A 58 -13.99 -5.15 3.65
CA VAL A 58 -12.81 -4.28 3.46
C VAL A 58 -11.53 -5.10 3.45
N VAL A 59 -11.37 -6.01 4.42
CA VAL A 59 -10.22 -6.92 4.50
C VAL A 59 -10.14 -7.84 3.28
N GLU A 60 -11.26 -8.40 2.82
CA GLU A 60 -11.29 -9.24 1.61
C GLU A 60 -10.93 -8.43 0.35
N ARG A 61 -11.40 -7.18 0.22
CA ARG A 61 -11.03 -6.28 -0.87
C ARG A 61 -9.54 -5.91 -0.86
N GLU A 62 -8.98 -5.55 0.30
CA GLU A 62 -7.54 -5.29 0.42
C GLU A 62 -6.69 -6.54 0.15
N THR A 63 -7.10 -7.70 0.70
CA THR A 63 -6.37 -8.96 0.51
C THR A 63 -6.35 -9.36 -0.96
N THR A 64 -7.47 -9.20 -1.66
CA THR A 64 -7.54 -9.47 -3.11
C THR A 64 -6.75 -8.44 -3.93
N GLN A 65 -6.72 -7.18 -3.51
CA GLN A 65 -5.93 -6.12 -4.15
C GLN A 65 -4.42 -6.35 -3.97
N LEU A 66 -3.96 -6.70 -2.76
CA LEU A 66 -2.57 -7.09 -2.47
C LEU A 66 -2.17 -8.37 -3.23
N SER A 67 -3.06 -9.35 -3.30
CA SER A 67 -2.84 -10.58 -4.07
C SER A 67 -2.73 -10.32 -5.59
N LYS A 68 -3.56 -9.42 -6.13
CA LYS A 68 -3.47 -8.96 -7.52
C LYS A 68 -2.18 -8.17 -7.77
N GLN A 69 -1.73 -7.33 -6.84
CA GLN A 69 -0.44 -6.65 -6.92
C GLN A 69 0.72 -7.65 -6.91
N HIS A 70 0.68 -8.68 -6.05
CA HIS A 70 1.68 -9.74 -6.00
C HIS A 70 1.73 -10.58 -7.31
N LYS A 71 0.61 -10.68 -8.04
CA LYS A 71 0.51 -11.35 -9.35
C LYS A 71 1.05 -10.52 -10.53
N ARG A 72 1.23 -9.19 -10.39
CA ARG A 72 1.97 -8.39 -11.38
C ARG A 72 3.45 -8.75 -11.27
N LEU A 73 3.87 -9.82 -11.96
CA LEU A 73 5.24 -10.34 -12.06
C LEU A 73 6.07 -10.06 -10.80
N SER A 74 5.93 -10.93 -9.79
CA SER A 74 6.78 -10.87 -8.60
C SER A 74 8.24 -10.74 -9.03
N VAL A 75 9.04 -9.93 -8.31
CA VAL A 75 10.49 -9.81 -8.55
C VAL A 75 11.16 -11.18 -8.65
N ARG A 76 10.63 -12.17 -7.91
CA ARG A 76 11.03 -13.57 -7.96
C ARG A 76 10.76 -14.23 -9.33
N ASP A 77 9.59 -13.99 -9.91
CA ASP A 77 9.24 -14.48 -11.25
C ASP A 77 10.11 -13.84 -12.32
N LEU A 78 10.41 -12.54 -12.16
CA LEU A 78 11.29 -11.81 -13.07
C LEU A 78 12.72 -12.38 -13.01
N ALA A 79 13.27 -12.58 -11.80
CA ALA A 79 14.58 -13.21 -11.61
C ALA A 79 14.65 -14.61 -12.23
N SER A 80 13.65 -15.47 -11.99
CA SER A 80 13.66 -16.82 -12.57
C SER A 80 13.57 -16.80 -14.10
N LYS A 81 12.85 -15.84 -14.70
CA LYS A 81 12.80 -15.65 -16.15
C LYS A 81 14.16 -15.18 -16.68
N PHE A 82 14.83 -14.27 -16.00
CA PHE A 82 16.18 -13.83 -16.35
C PHE A 82 17.18 -14.99 -16.31
N ASP A 83 17.20 -15.78 -15.24
CA ASP A 83 18.12 -16.92 -15.10
C ASP A 83 17.87 -17.99 -16.18
N LYS A 84 16.60 -18.28 -16.50
CA LYS A 84 16.22 -19.18 -17.59
C LYS A 84 16.69 -18.66 -18.94
N ASN A 85 16.53 -17.36 -19.20
CA ASN A 85 16.98 -16.74 -20.45
C ASN A 85 18.51 -16.72 -20.55
N LEU A 86 19.22 -16.44 -19.46
CA LEU A 86 20.68 -16.50 -19.40
C LEU A 86 21.19 -17.92 -19.68
N THR A 87 20.55 -18.91 -19.08
CA THR A 87 20.86 -20.33 -19.29
C THR A 87 20.56 -20.77 -20.73
N ALA A 88 19.46 -20.31 -21.31
CA ALA A 88 19.14 -20.55 -22.71
C ALA A 88 20.19 -19.94 -23.65
N ALA A 89 20.62 -18.70 -23.39
CA ALA A 89 21.67 -18.04 -24.15
C ALA A 89 23.01 -18.79 -24.09
N ALA A 90 23.37 -19.35 -22.93
CA ALA A 90 24.54 -20.20 -22.79
C ALA A 90 24.46 -21.47 -23.66
N LYS A 91 23.29 -22.13 -23.71
CA LYS A 91 23.07 -23.30 -24.57
C LYS A 91 23.21 -22.97 -26.07
N PHE A 92 22.68 -21.83 -26.50
CA PHE A 92 22.86 -21.36 -27.89
C PHE A 92 24.33 -21.09 -28.23
N ALA A 93 25.10 -20.57 -27.28
CA ALA A 93 26.54 -20.36 -27.48
C ALA A 93 27.31 -21.68 -27.66
N ASP A 94 26.90 -22.76 -26.99
CA ASP A 94 27.51 -24.09 -27.15
C ASP A 94 27.07 -24.79 -28.44
N GLU A 95 25.80 -24.65 -28.84
CA GLU A 95 25.31 -25.12 -30.15
C GLU A 95 26.05 -24.43 -31.31
N ALA A 96 26.35 -23.13 -31.18
CA ALA A 96 27.15 -22.39 -32.16
C ALA A 96 28.57 -22.94 -32.32
N LYS A 97 29.22 -23.39 -31.23
CA LYS A 97 30.55 -24.04 -31.29
C LYS A 97 30.49 -25.40 -32.00
N LEU A 98 29.42 -26.17 -31.78
CA LEU A 98 29.21 -27.45 -32.47
C LEU A 98 29.04 -27.26 -33.99
N ARG A 99 28.32 -26.22 -34.41
CA ARG A 99 28.20 -25.88 -35.84
C ARG A 99 29.53 -25.45 -36.47
N GLU A 100 30.38 -24.75 -35.74
CA GLU A 100 31.72 -24.34 -36.20
C GLU A 100 32.61 -25.55 -36.49
N VAL A 101 32.59 -26.56 -35.61
CA VAL A 101 33.33 -27.82 -35.81
C VAL A 101 32.80 -28.60 -37.03
N ALA A 102 31.48 -28.70 -37.18
CA ALA A 102 30.86 -29.36 -38.32
C ALA A 102 31.17 -28.66 -39.66
N SER A 103 31.34 -27.33 -39.64
CA SER A 103 31.66 -26.55 -40.85
C SER A 103 33.10 -26.79 -41.32
N LEU A 104 34.06 -26.86 -40.39
CA LEU A 104 35.45 -27.22 -40.69
C LEU A 104 35.57 -28.62 -41.31
N GLU A 105 34.79 -29.58 -40.84
CA GLU A 105 34.73 -30.94 -41.42
C GLU A 105 34.14 -30.91 -42.84
N GLY A 106 33.16 -30.03 -43.10
CA GLY A 106 32.58 -29.80 -44.41
C GLY A 106 33.60 -29.35 -45.46
N HIS A 107 34.50 -28.42 -45.12
CA HIS A 107 35.57 -27.98 -46.03
C HIS A 107 36.56 -29.10 -46.38
N VAL A 108 36.94 -29.91 -45.40
CA VAL A 108 37.83 -31.06 -45.61
C VAL A 108 37.16 -32.08 -46.55
N LEU A 109 35.86 -32.35 -46.36
CA LEU A 109 35.12 -33.28 -47.21
C LEU A 109 34.96 -32.76 -48.63
N LEU A 110 34.58 -31.48 -48.82
CA LEU A 110 34.46 -30.86 -50.14
C LEU A 110 35.80 -30.83 -50.88
N LYS A 111 36.91 -30.58 -50.18
CA LYS A 111 38.26 -30.67 -50.75
C LYS A 111 38.58 -32.08 -51.24
N LYS A 112 38.39 -33.10 -50.39
CA LYS A 112 38.63 -34.51 -50.77
C LYS A 112 37.77 -34.95 -51.95
N LEU A 113 36.50 -34.51 -51.98
CA LEU A 113 35.58 -34.79 -53.08
C LEU A 113 36.05 -34.14 -54.38
N ARG A 114 36.48 -32.88 -54.34
CA ARG A 114 37.07 -32.19 -55.49
C ARG A 114 38.33 -32.92 -56.00
N ASP A 115 39.25 -33.28 -55.11
CA ASP A 115 40.49 -33.97 -55.48
C ASP A 115 40.20 -35.33 -56.14
N ALA A 116 39.21 -36.07 -55.63
CA ALA A 116 38.76 -37.33 -56.22
C ALA A 116 38.10 -37.14 -57.61
N LEU A 117 37.28 -36.10 -57.79
CA LEU A 117 36.68 -35.75 -59.07
C LEU A 117 37.73 -35.30 -60.10
N GLU A 118 38.76 -34.55 -59.69
CA GLU A 118 39.86 -34.14 -60.58
C GLU A 118 40.68 -35.36 -61.04
N SER A 119 40.94 -36.31 -60.13
CA SER A 119 41.57 -37.59 -60.47
C SER A 119 40.72 -38.44 -61.43
N LEU A 120 39.39 -38.40 -61.28
CA LEU A 120 38.47 -39.08 -62.19
C LEU A 120 38.45 -38.39 -63.56
N ARG A 121 38.38 -37.06 -63.60
CA ARG A 121 38.38 -36.25 -64.82
C ARG A 121 39.55 -36.58 -65.74
N GLY A 122 40.75 -36.75 -65.18
CA GLY A 122 41.95 -37.14 -65.94
C GLY A 122 41.89 -38.53 -66.59
N ARG A 123 40.94 -39.37 -66.18
CA ARG A 123 40.71 -40.73 -66.70
C ARG A 123 39.47 -40.85 -67.59
N MET A 124 38.63 -39.81 -67.67
CA MET A 124 37.38 -39.82 -68.46
C MET A 124 37.53 -39.13 -69.82
N ALA A 125 36.68 -39.51 -70.78
CA ALA A 125 36.61 -38.90 -72.11
C ALA A 125 35.15 -38.70 -72.57
N GLY A 126 34.93 -37.82 -73.55
CA GLY A 126 33.61 -37.51 -74.12
C GLY A 126 32.61 -36.98 -73.09
N ARG A 127 31.33 -37.35 -73.23
CA ARG A 127 30.23 -36.91 -72.34
C ARG A 127 30.50 -37.15 -70.85
N ASN A 128 31.13 -38.26 -70.50
CA ASN A 128 31.44 -38.55 -69.10
C ASN A 128 32.46 -37.56 -68.51
N LYS A 129 33.36 -37.00 -69.33
CA LYS A 129 34.29 -35.96 -68.87
C LYS A 129 33.56 -34.65 -68.61
N GLU A 130 32.61 -34.28 -69.47
CA GLU A 130 31.75 -33.09 -69.32
C GLU A 130 30.90 -33.18 -68.04
N ASP A 131 30.35 -34.35 -67.73
CA ASP A 131 29.58 -34.60 -66.50
C ASP A 131 30.45 -34.46 -65.23
N VAL A 132 31.70 -34.97 -65.28
CA VAL A 132 32.66 -34.81 -64.18
C VAL A 132 33.07 -33.35 -64.01
N GLU A 133 33.29 -32.61 -65.10
CA GLU A 133 33.58 -31.17 -65.05
C GLU A 133 32.42 -30.39 -64.43
N LYS A 134 31.18 -30.70 -64.80
CA LYS A 134 29.98 -30.11 -64.18
C LYS A 134 29.89 -30.42 -62.69
N ALA A 135 30.20 -31.66 -62.28
CA ALA A 135 30.25 -32.05 -60.88
C ALA A 135 31.33 -31.27 -60.09
N ILE A 136 32.51 -31.06 -60.67
CA ILE A 136 33.57 -30.23 -60.08
C ILE A 136 33.07 -28.80 -59.89
N SER A 137 32.46 -28.18 -60.90
CA SER A 137 31.90 -26.83 -60.78
C SER A 137 30.82 -26.73 -59.70
N MET A 138 29.99 -27.76 -59.53
CA MET A 138 28.99 -27.80 -58.45
C MET A 138 29.65 -27.88 -57.06
N VAL A 139 30.72 -28.67 -56.91
CA VAL A 139 31.48 -28.78 -55.65
C VAL A 139 32.18 -27.47 -55.31
N GLU A 140 32.76 -26.78 -56.31
CA GLU A 140 33.35 -25.46 -56.12
C GLU A 140 32.30 -24.42 -55.70
N ALA A 141 31.12 -24.43 -56.32
CA ALA A 141 30.02 -23.55 -55.92
C ALA A 141 29.51 -23.84 -54.50
N LEU A 142 29.51 -25.11 -54.07
CA LEU A 142 29.18 -25.49 -52.69
C LEU A 142 30.24 -25.01 -51.69
N ALA A 143 31.53 -25.11 -52.04
CA ALA A 143 32.62 -24.62 -51.20
C ALA A 143 32.53 -23.11 -50.97
N VAL A 144 32.26 -22.32 -52.03
CA VAL A 144 32.06 -20.86 -51.92
C VAL A 144 30.87 -20.53 -50.99
N LYS A 145 29.74 -21.23 -51.15
CA LYS A 145 28.57 -21.05 -50.29
C LYS A 145 28.85 -21.41 -48.83
N LEU A 146 29.66 -22.44 -48.58
CA LEU A 146 30.04 -22.84 -47.23
C LEU A 146 30.89 -21.74 -46.55
N THR A 147 31.90 -21.21 -47.25
CA THR A 147 32.72 -20.10 -46.75
C THR A 147 31.90 -18.83 -46.48
N GLN A 148 30.94 -18.50 -47.36
CA GLN A 148 30.08 -17.33 -47.14
C GLN A 148 29.23 -17.49 -45.87
N LYS A 149 28.59 -18.65 -45.68
CA LYS A 149 27.79 -18.94 -44.49
C LYS A 149 28.62 -18.92 -43.21
N GLU A 150 29.88 -19.38 -43.26
CA GLU A 150 30.79 -19.27 -42.12
C GLU A 150 31.11 -17.82 -41.78
N GLY A 151 31.32 -16.96 -42.77
CA GLY A 151 31.52 -15.53 -42.57
C GLY A 151 30.33 -14.87 -41.87
N GLU A 152 29.10 -15.18 -42.30
CA GLU A 152 27.87 -14.73 -41.66
C GLU A 152 27.77 -15.24 -40.21
N LEU A 153 28.08 -16.52 -39.97
CA LEU A 153 28.04 -17.13 -38.64
C LEU A 153 29.08 -16.52 -37.69
N ILE A 154 30.28 -16.18 -38.17
CA ILE A 154 31.31 -15.49 -37.40
C ILE A 154 30.84 -14.09 -37.00
N GLN A 155 30.21 -13.35 -37.92
CA GLN A 155 29.65 -12.03 -37.63
C GLN A 155 28.52 -12.11 -36.60
N GLU A 156 27.57 -13.04 -36.78
CA GLU A 156 26.48 -13.26 -35.83
C GLU A 156 27.02 -13.63 -34.44
N LYS A 157 28.04 -14.50 -34.36
CA LYS A 157 28.72 -14.84 -33.11
C LYS A 157 29.32 -13.62 -32.40
N PHE A 158 29.88 -12.68 -33.15
CA PHE A 158 30.40 -11.44 -32.58
C PHE A 158 29.29 -10.55 -32.01
N GLU A 159 28.18 -10.39 -32.74
CA GLU A 159 27.01 -9.63 -32.29
C GLU A 159 26.35 -10.26 -31.07
N VAL A 160 26.18 -11.59 -31.07
CA VAL A 160 25.67 -12.36 -29.92
C VAL A 160 26.58 -12.20 -28.71
N LYS A 161 27.90 -12.25 -28.88
CA LYS A 161 28.86 -12.04 -27.78
C LYS A 161 28.76 -10.61 -27.21
N LYS A 162 28.59 -9.61 -28.08
CA LYS A 162 28.38 -8.22 -27.66
C LYS A 162 27.07 -8.07 -26.88
N LEU A 163 25.98 -8.67 -27.35
CA LEU A 163 24.69 -8.65 -26.67
C LEU A 163 24.73 -9.36 -25.32
N ALA A 164 25.41 -10.51 -25.24
CA ALA A 164 25.59 -11.25 -23.98
C ALA A 164 26.34 -10.41 -22.93
N ASN A 165 27.37 -9.66 -23.34
CA ASN A 165 28.09 -8.75 -22.46
C ASN A 165 27.19 -7.61 -21.94
N PHE A 166 26.37 -7.00 -22.80
CA PHE A 166 25.40 -5.99 -22.36
C PHE A 166 24.37 -6.55 -21.39
N LEU A 167 23.86 -7.76 -21.66
CA LEU A 167 22.89 -8.41 -20.79
C LEU A 167 23.51 -8.74 -19.42
N LYS A 168 24.76 -9.20 -19.40
CA LYS A 168 25.50 -9.43 -18.15
C LYS A 168 25.69 -8.14 -17.36
N GLN A 169 26.12 -7.06 -18.02
CA GLN A 169 26.30 -5.75 -17.37
C GLN A 169 24.97 -5.23 -16.79
N ALA A 170 23.90 -5.25 -17.58
CA ALA A 170 22.58 -4.82 -17.14
C ALA A 170 22.07 -5.66 -15.96
N SER A 171 22.35 -6.96 -15.93
CA SER A 171 21.96 -7.84 -14.82
C SER A 171 22.71 -7.51 -13.52
N GLU A 172 24.01 -7.21 -13.60
CA GLU A 172 24.81 -6.80 -12.44
C GLU A 172 24.40 -5.43 -11.92
N ASP A 173 24.13 -4.48 -12.81
CA ASP A 173 23.69 -3.14 -12.43
C ASP A 173 22.29 -3.17 -11.78
N ALA A 174 21.36 -3.97 -12.32
CA ALA A 174 20.06 -4.20 -11.70
C ALA A 174 20.20 -4.82 -10.31
N LYS A 175 21.10 -5.79 -10.13
CA LYS A 175 21.35 -6.43 -8.83
C LYS A 175 21.91 -5.44 -7.80
N LYS A 176 22.82 -4.57 -8.22
CA LYS A 176 23.36 -3.50 -7.35
C LYS A 176 22.27 -2.53 -6.91
N LEU A 177 21.45 -2.05 -7.85
CA LEU A 177 20.36 -1.12 -7.56
C LEU A 177 19.38 -1.73 -6.55
N VAL A 178 18.96 -2.98 -6.77
CA VAL A 178 18.06 -3.68 -5.85
C VAL A 178 18.65 -3.83 -4.45
N ASN A 179 19.94 -4.14 -4.34
CA ASN A 179 20.60 -4.27 -3.04
C ASN A 179 20.72 -2.92 -2.33
N GLN A 180 21.03 -1.86 -3.07
CA GLN A 180 21.09 -0.50 -2.54
C GLN A 180 19.72 -0.05 -2.01
N GLU A 181 18.66 -0.24 -2.79
CA GLU A 181 17.30 0.12 -2.37
C GLU A 181 16.85 -0.68 -1.14
N LYS A 182 17.18 -1.98 -1.08
CA LYS A 182 16.94 -2.79 0.12
C LYS A 182 17.67 -2.24 1.34
N SER A 183 18.92 -1.81 1.18
CA SER A 183 19.68 -1.24 2.29
C SER A 183 19.09 0.09 2.78
N PHE A 184 18.62 0.94 1.87
CA PHE A 184 17.94 2.18 2.22
C PHE A 184 16.61 1.93 2.93
N ALA A 185 15.78 1.03 2.39
CA ALA A 185 14.52 0.65 3.02
C ALA A 185 14.74 0.06 4.42
N CYS A 186 15.75 -0.80 4.61
CA CYS A 186 16.10 -1.32 5.93
C CYS A 186 16.51 -0.21 6.90
N ALA A 187 17.36 0.74 6.47
CA ALA A 187 17.79 1.85 7.30
C ALA A 187 16.63 2.80 7.66
N GLU A 188 15.72 3.06 6.73
CA GLU A 188 14.53 3.87 6.99
C GLU A 188 13.57 3.18 7.97
N ILE A 189 13.34 1.88 7.79
CA ILE A 189 12.54 1.07 8.73
C ILE A 189 13.18 1.07 10.12
N GLU A 190 14.50 0.90 10.22
CA GLU A 190 15.21 0.91 11.50
C GLU A 190 15.16 2.28 12.17
N SER A 191 15.31 3.36 11.41
CA SER A 191 15.14 4.73 11.88
C SER A 191 13.73 4.98 12.41
N ALA A 192 12.70 4.57 11.67
CA ALA A 192 11.30 4.69 12.10
C ALA A 192 11.02 3.86 13.36
N ARG A 193 11.57 2.64 13.45
CA ARG A 193 11.48 1.80 14.66
C ARG A 193 12.13 2.47 15.87
N ALA A 194 13.30 3.09 15.70
CA ALA A 194 13.97 3.82 16.77
C ALA A 194 13.17 5.05 17.24
N VAL A 195 12.48 5.75 16.33
CA VAL A 195 11.55 6.83 16.69
C VAL A 195 10.38 6.29 17.50
N VAL A 196 9.71 5.24 17.02
CA VAL A 196 8.58 4.61 17.72
C VAL A 196 8.99 4.10 19.09
N GLN A 197 10.17 3.48 19.20
CA GLN A 197 10.70 3.01 20.48
C GLN A 197 10.90 4.17 21.47
N ARG A 198 11.50 5.28 21.05
CA ARG A 198 11.67 6.46 21.91
C ARG A 198 10.34 7.05 22.37
N PHE A 199 9.33 7.09 21.49
CA PHE A 199 7.99 7.52 21.90
C PHE A 199 7.35 6.55 22.89
N GLY A 200 7.51 5.23 22.69
CA GLY A 200 7.06 4.23 23.65
C GLY A 200 7.71 4.39 25.03
N GLU A 201 9.04 4.54 25.06
CA GLU A 201 9.80 4.77 26.29
C GLU A 201 9.36 6.07 26.99
N ALA A 202 9.18 7.17 26.25
CA ALA A 202 8.72 8.44 26.82
C ALA A 202 7.28 8.36 27.38
N LEU A 203 6.39 7.60 26.74
CA LEU A 203 5.03 7.36 27.25
C LEU A 203 5.04 6.51 28.52
N ASP A 204 5.84 5.44 28.54
CA ASP A 204 6.02 4.59 29.72
C ASP A 204 6.63 5.37 30.91
N GLU A 205 7.59 6.27 30.65
CA GLU A 205 8.15 7.17 31.66
C GLU A 205 7.11 8.16 32.17
N GLN A 206 6.28 8.73 31.27
CA GLN A 206 5.21 9.64 31.66
C GLN A 206 4.14 8.97 32.53
N GLU A 207 3.83 7.70 32.27
CA GLU A 207 2.91 6.90 33.09
C GLU A 207 3.50 6.59 34.47
N LYS A 208 4.79 6.26 34.54
CA LYS A 208 5.49 5.97 35.80
C LYS A 208 5.84 7.21 36.62
N ASN A 209 5.71 8.41 36.06
CA ASN A 209 6.10 9.64 36.73
C ASN A 209 5.21 9.89 37.95
N PRO A 210 5.76 9.89 39.18
CA PRO A 210 4.97 10.00 40.41
C PRO A 210 4.20 11.33 40.49
N GLU A 211 4.67 12.40 39.87
CA GLU A 211 3.91 13.66 39.83
C GLU A 211 2.57 13.53 39.07
N ASN A 212 2.49 12.65 38.06
CA ASN A 212 1.25 12.37 37.35
C ASN A 212 0.34 11.46 38.17
N SER A 213 0.86 10.42 38.84
CA SER A 213 0.03 9.59 39.71
C SER A 213 -0.55 10.41 40.86
N GLN A 214 0.24 11.30 41.45
CA GLN A 214 -0.17 12.18 42.53
C GLN A 214 -1.23 13.19 42.07
N LYS A 215 -1.07 13.80 40.88
CA LYS A 215 -2.12 14.63 40.26
C LYS A 215 -3.40 13.87 39.96
N THR A 216 -3.29 12.62 39.50
CA THR A 216 -4.47 11.80 39.19
C THR A 216 -5.23 11.48 40.48
N GLN A 217 -4.50 11.17 41.55
CA GLN A 217 -5.03 10.91 42.88
C GLN A 217 -5.67 12.16 43.50
N GLU A 218 -5.02 13.33 43.40
CA GLU A 218 -5.59 14.63 43.82
C GLU A 218 -6.90 14.95 43.09
N VAL A 219 -6.98 14.68 41.78
CA VAL A 219 -8.20 14.88 41.00
C VAL A 219 -9.31 13.92 41.43
N GLU A 220 -8.96 12.67 41.74
CA GLU A 220 -9.92 11.67 42.24
C GLU A 220 -10.48 12.05 43.61
N GLU A 221 -9.62 12.46 44.55
CA GLU A 221 -10.03 12.98 45.87
C GLU A 221 -10.95 14.21 45.75
N LEU A 222 -10.62 15.15 44.85
CA LEU A 222 -11.47 16.31 44.55
C LEU A 222 -12.84 15.91 44.01
N VAL A 223 -12.92 14.87 43.18
CA VAL A 223 -14.19 14.36 42.66
C VAL A 223 -15.04 13.76 43.77
N GLU A 224 -14.43 13.00 44.69
CA GLU A 224 -15.13 12.45 45.86
C GLU A 224 -15.65 13.56 46.78
N GLU A 225 -14.84 14.56 47.10
CA GLU A 225 -15.23 15.68 47.96
C GLU A 225 -16.39 16.48 47.34
N VAL A 226 -16.34 16.72 46.01
CA VAL A 226 -17.43 17.38 45.28
C VAL A 226 -18.72 16.54 45.30
N GLN A 227 -18.62 15.22 45.17
CA GLN A 227 -19.78 14.33 45.24
C GLN A 227 -20.40 14.34 46.65
N GLU A 228 -19.57 14.30 47.70
CA GLU A 228 -20.03 14.34 49.09
C GLU A 228 -20.69 15.70 49.41
N ALA A 229 -20.08 16.82 48.99
CA ALA A 229 -20.66 18.15 49.15
C ALA A 229 -22.04 18.27 48.45
N ARG A 230 -22.18 17.69 47.25
CA ARG A 230 -23.48 17.60 46.56
C ARG A 230 -24.49 16.78 47.37
N ARG A 231 -24.09 15.62 47.89
CA ARG A 231 -24.95 14.74 48.71
C ARG A 231 -25.42 15.45 49.98
N ILE A 232 -24.51 16.09 50.71
CA ILE A 232 -24.81 16.88 51.92
C ILE A 232 -25.81 17.99 51.59
N LYS A 233 -25.58 18.75 50.51
CA LYS A 233 -26.47 19.83 50.08
C LYS A 233 -27.88 19.30 49.79
N PHE A 234 -28.01 18.18 49.08
CA PHE A 234 -29.29 17.56 48.78
C PHE A 234 -30.05 17.09 50.03
N MET A 235 -29.34 16.61 51.06
CA MET A 235 -29.98 16.14 52.29
C MET A 235 -30.42 17.28 53.22
N HIS A 236 -29.65 18.37 53.29
CA HIS A 236 -29.92 19.48 54.21
C HIS A 236 -30.95 20.47 53.67
N GLN A 237 -31.05 20.63 52.35
CA GLN A 237 -31.98 21.60 51.74
C GLN A 237 -33.47 21.27 52.02
N PRO A 238 -33.95 20.01 51.90
CA PRO A 238 -35.31 19.63 52.26
C PRO A 238 -35.61 19.77 53.76
N SER A 239 -34.66 19.40 54.63
CA SER A 239 -34.85 19.50 56.09
C SER A 239 -35.06 20.95 56.52
N LYS A 240 -34.24 21.88 56.01
CA LYS A 240 -34.36 23.30 56.34
C LYS A 240 -35.70 23.89 55.85
N VAL A 241 -36.18 23.46 54.69
CA VAL A 241 -37.51 23.88 54.19
C VAL A 241 -38.61 23.35 55.10
N MET A 242 -38.55 22.09 55.51
CA MET A 242 -39.52 21.49 56.43
C MET A 242 -39.57 22.23 57.77
N ASP A 243 -38.43 22.54 58.37
CA ASP A 243 -38.37 23.27 59.64
C ASP A 243 -39.03 24.66 59.53
N MET A 244 -38.71 25.39 58.46
CA MET A 244 -39.33 26.69 58.18
C MET A 244 -40.85 26.60 57.96
N GLU A 245 -41.33 25.52 57.32
CA GLU A 245 -42.77 25.30 57.16
C GLU A 245 -43.48 25.03 58.50
N HIS A 246 -42.83 24.29 59.41
CA HIS A 246 -43.35 24.03 60.75
C HIS A 246 -43.44 25.32 61.57
N GLU A 247 -42.40 26.16 61.55
CA GLU A 247 -42.40 27.47 62.20
C GLU A 247 -43.49 28.40 61.64
N LEU A 248 -43.64 28.46 60.30
CA LEU A 248 -44.70 29.24 59.67
C LEU A 248 -46.10 28.76 60.06
N ARG A 249 -46.30 27.44 60.18
CA ARG A 249 -47.57 26.87 60.65
C ARG A 249 -47.86 27.26 62.09
N ALA A 250 -46.86 27.22 62.98
CA ALA A 250 -47.00 27.65 64.37
C ALA A 250 -47.35 29.14 64.50
N LEU A 251 -46.65 30.01 63.76
CA LEU A 251 -46.94 31.45 63.73
C LEU A 251 -48.36 31.73 63.21
N ARG A 252 -48.79 31.05 62.14
CA ARG A 252 -50.17 31.17 61.63
C ARG A 252 -51.20 30.75 62.67
N ALA A 253 -50.95 29.69 63.43
CA ALA A 253 -51.84 29.26 64.52
C ALA A 253 -51.94 30.33 65.62
N GLN A 254 -50.81 30.85 66.09
CA GLN A 254 -50.79 31.93 67.09
C GLN A 254 -51.49 33.20 66.61
N ILE A 255 -51.29 33.60 65.34
CA ILE A 255 -51.97 34.75 64.77
C ILE A 255 -53.49 34.52 64.79
N ARG A 256 -53.98 33.34 64.35
CA ARG A 256 -55.41 33.02 64.37
C ARG A 256 -55.99 33.08 65.78
N GLU A 257 -55.30 32.50 66.77
CA GLU A 257 -55.73 32.56 68.17
C GLU A 257 -55.82 34.00 68.68
N LYS A 258 -54.79 34.81 68.43
CA LYS A 258 -54.78 36.24 68.79
C LYS A 258 -55.87 37.02 68.06
N THR A 259 -56.15 36.72 66.80
CA THR A 259 -57.25 37.36 66.06
C THR A 259 -58.60 37.00 66.67
N ILE A 260 -58.84 35.71 67.00
CA ILE A 260 -60.08 35.28 67.67
C ILE A 260 -60.23 35.98 69.02
N PHE A 261 -59.16 36.07 69.81
CA PHE A 261 -59.15 36.75 71.10
C PHE A 261 -59.42 38.26 70.95
N SER A 262 -58.79 38.91 69.98
CA SER A 262 -59.01 40.32 69.64
C SER A 262 -60.47 40.60 69.24
N VAL A 263 -61.06 39.75 68.39
CA VAL A 263 -62.47 39.88 68.00
C VAL A 263 -63.42 39.66 69.18
N LYS A 264 -63.07 38.79 70.14
CA LYS A 264 -63.84 38.63 71.39
C LYS A 264 -63.76 39.88 72.27
N LEU A 265 -62.56 40.44 72.46
CA LEU A 265 -62.33 41.69 73.20
C LEU A 265 -63.05 42.89 72.58
N GLN A 266 -63.18 42.96 71.25
CA GLN A 266 -63.93 44.03 70.58
C GLN A 266 -65.46 43.92 70.71
N LYS A 267 -65.96 42.80 71.25
CA LYS A 267 -67.40 42.54 71.48
C LYS A 267 -67.81 42.67 72.94
N GLU A 268 -66.86 42.86 73.85
CA GLU A 268 -67.09 43.35 75.23
C GLU A 268 -67.14 44.88 75.25
#